data_AF-A0AAV3A857-F1
#
_entry.id   AF-A0AAV3A857-F1
#
_cell.length_a   1.000
_cell.length_b   1.000
_cell.length_c   1.000
_cell.angle_alpha   90.00
_cell.angle_beta   90.00
_cell.angle_gamma   90.00
#
_symmetry.space_group_name_H-M   'P 1'
#
loop_
_entity.id
_entity.type
_entity.pdbx_description
1 polymer ?
#
loop_
_entity_poly.entity_id
_entity_poly.type
_entity_poly.pdbx_seq_one_letter_code
_entity_poly.pdbx_strand_id
1 'polypeptide(L)'
;MAVVSCQDSVKYQNDTIIITEGENVTLHCTFEGNFRGLRWYKVIPGTSPDHIINAASKKERKEGRFTLDFQNNNCLLHIESPSASDSALYLCAVE
;
A
#
# COMPACT_ATOMS: atom_id res chain seq x y z
N MET A 1 -13.51 -23.95 -3.73
CA MET A 1 -13.05 -22.93 -2.77
C MET A 1 -13.70 -21.62 -3.20
N ALA A 2 -14.67 -21.12 -2.44
CA ALA A 2 -15.38 -19.89 -2.77
C ALA A 2 -14.81 -18.76 -1.90
N VAL A 3 -14.38 -17.67 -2.53
CA VAL A 3 -13.94 -16.46 -1.82
C VAL A 3 -15.10 -15.48 -1.89
N VAL A 4 -15.72 -15.20 -0.75
CA VAL A 4 -16.71 -14.12 -0.62
C VAL A 4 -15.91 -12.82 -0.48
N SER A 5 -16.06 -11.90 -1.44
CA SER A 5 -15.53 -10.54 -1.38
C SER A 5 -16.67 -9.60 -1.00
N CYS A 6 -16.64 -9.04 0.22
CA CYS A 6 -17.46 -7.88 0.57
C CYS A 6 -16.75 -6.64 0.00
N GLN A 7 -17.44 -5.93 -0.89
CA GLN A 7 -16.92 -4.72 -1.56
C GLN A 7 -16.73 -3.58 -0.55
N ASP A 8 -15.50 -3.45 -0.08
CA ASP A 8 -14.79 -2.16 -0.05
C ASP A 8 -13.89 -2.15 -1.30
N SER A 9 -13.72 -1.00 -1.97
CA SER A 9 -12.91 -0.89 -3.19
C SER A 9 -11.41 -1.02 -2.88
N VAL A 10 -10.96 -2.22 -2.51
CA VAL A 10 -9.56 -2.56 -2.29
C VAL A 10 -8.96 -2.89 -3.66
N LYS A 11 -8.07 -2.03 -4.16
CA LYS A 11 -7.30 -2.33 -5.38
C LYS A 11 -6.04 -3.09 -4.98
N TYR A 12 -5.92 -4.31 -5.49
CA TYR A 12 -4.71 -5.11 -5.36
C TYR A 12 -3.68 -4.62 -6.38
N GLN A 13 -2.47 -4.31 -5.93
CA GLN A 13 -1.31 -4.30 -6.83
C GLN A 13 -1.02 -5.75 -7.18
N ASN A 14 -1.45 -6.17 -8.38
CA ASN A 14 -1.24 -7.53 -8.86
C ASN A 14 0.18 -7.77 -9.40
N ASP A 15 1.03 -6.75 -9.39
CA ASP A 15 2.39 -6.82 -9.90
C ASP A 15 3.33 -7.38 -8.83
N THR A 16 4.03 -8.45 -9.16
CA THR A 16 5.12 -8.97 -8.33
C THR A 16 6.36 -8.14 -8.62
N ILE A 17 6.82 -7.39 -7.62
CA ILE A 17 8.02 -6.56 -7.73
C ILE A 17 9.15 -7.28 -6.99
N ILE A 18 10.26 -7.53 -7.70
CA ILE A 18 11.48 -8.12 -7.13
C ILE A 18 12.53 -7.02 -7.07
N ILE A 19 13.10 -6.80 -5.89
CA ILE A 19 14.10 -5.78 -5.61
C ILE A 19 15.29 -6.39 -4.85
N THR A 20 16.44 -5.73 -4.90
CA THR A 20 17.55 -6.06 -4.01
C THR A 20 17.31 -5.42 -2.65
N GLU A 21 17.73 -6.10 -1.58
CA GLU A 21 17.69 -5.52 -0.24
C GLU A 21 18.43 -4.17 -0.19
N GLY A 22 17.84 -3.18 0.46
CA GLY A 22 18.35 -1.81 0.53
C GLY A 22 17.97 -0.92 -0.65
N GLU A 23 17.46 -1.47 -1.77
CA GLU A 23 16.98 -0.67 -2.89
C GLU A 23 15.57 -0.13 -2.63
N ASN A 24 15.41 1.18 -2.74
CA ASN A 24 14.11 1.81 -2.52
C ASN A 24 13.07 1.29 -3.53
N VAL A 25 11.85 1.05 -3.05
CA VAL A 25 10.74 0.59 -3.89
C VAL A 25 9.56 1.55 -3.79
N THR A 26 8.82 1.66 -4.89
CA THR A 26 7.59 2.43 -4.96
C THR A 26 6.45 1.53 -5.38
N LEU A 27 5.40 1.48 -4.56
CA LEU A 27 4.16 0.77 -4.83
C LEU A 27 3.09 1.76 -5.22
N HIS A 28 2.22 1.39 -6.16
CA HIS A 28 1.21 2.28 -6.68
C HIS A 28 -0.18 1.90 -6.13
N CYS A 29 -1.09 2.84 -5.97
CA CYS A 29 -2.49 2.54 -5.67
C CYS A 29 -3.37 3.53 -6.42
N THR A 30 -4.01 3.06 -7.48
CA THR A 30 -4.94 3.88 -8.24
C THR A 30 -6.32 3.80 -7.62
N PHE A 31 -6.97 4.93 -7.39
CA PHE A 31 -8.33 4.99 -6.88
C PHE A 31 -9.20 5.88 -7.76
N GLU A 32 -10.52 5.75 -7.64
CA GLU A 32 -11.46 6.53 -8.42
C GLU A 32 -12.18 7.53 -7.52
N GLY A 33 -12.34 8.76 -8.01
CA GLY A 33 -12.99 9.83 -7.27
C GLY A 33 -12.12 10.44 -6.17
N ASN A 34 -12.78 10.90 -5.11
CA ASN A 34 -12.15 11.49 -3.94
C ASN A 34 -12.21 10.52 -2.77
N PHE A 35 -11.20 10.51 -1.92
CA PHE A 35 -11.17 9.67 -0.72
C PHE A 35 -11.31 10.53 0.54
N ARG A 36 -11.90 9.93 1.58
CA ARG A 36 -11.89 10.45 2.96
C ARG A 36 -10.73 9.86 3.74
N GLY A 37 -10.38 8.61 3.44
CA GLY A 37 -9.23 7.93 4.01
C GLY A 37 -8.55 7.02 3.00
N LEU A 38 -7.22 6.96 3.03
CA LEU A 38 -6.45 5.95 2.33
C LEU A 38 -5.50 5.29 3.32
N ARG A 39 -5.45 3.96 3.29
CA ARG A 39 -4.61 3.18 4.20
C ARG A 39 -3.85 2.10 3.46
N TRP A 40 -2.57 1.95 3.81
CA TRP A 40 -1.71 0.88 3.35
C TRP A 40 -1.52 -0.18 4.43
N TYR A 41 -1.54 -1.43 3.99
CA TYR A 41 -1.36 -2.59 4.83
C TYR A 41 -0.31 -3.52 4.25
N LYS A 42 0.39 -4.23 5.12
CA LYS A 42 1.27 -5.34 4.82
C LYS A 42 0.57 -6.63 5.20
N VAL A 43 0.54 -7.61 4.31
CA VAL A 43 -0.10 -8.91 4.54
C VAL A 43 0.92 -10.00 4.29
N ILE A 44 1.29 -10.69 5.36
CA ILE A 44 2.09 -11.91 5.28
C ILE A 44 1.10 -13.08 5.12
N PRO A 45 1.32 -14.01 4.18
CA PRO A 45 0.45 -15.17 4.03
C PRO A 45 0.25 -15.90 5.36
N GLY A 46 -1.01 -16.05 5.79
CA GLY A 46 -1.38 -16.69 7.05
C GLY A 46 -1.49 -15.75 8.26
N THR A 47 -1.27 -14.44 8.10
CA THR A 47 -1.45 -13.44 9.16
C THR A 47 -2.58 -12.47 8.87
N SER A 48 -2.99 -11.69 9.89
CA SER A 48 -3.84 -10.52 9.68
C SER A 48 -3.07 -9.40 8.96
N PRO A 49 -3.76 -8.50 8.22
CA PRO A 49 -3.15 -7.32 7.66
C PRO A 49 -2.60 -6.38 8.74
N ASP A 50 -1.32 -6.03 8.62
CA ASP A 50 -0.64 -5.08 9.49
C ASP A 50 -0.71 -3.69 8.89
N HIS A 51 -1.16 -2.71 9.68
CA HIS A 51 -1.20 -1.32 9.25
C HIS A 51 0.22 -0.75 9.08
N ILE A 52 0.46 -0.09 7.94
CA ILE A 52 1.74 0.59 7.65
C ILE A 52 1.60 2.09 7.87
N ILE A 53 0.76 2.74 7.06
CA ILE A 53 0.61 4.20 7.02
C ILE A 53 -0.75 4.57 6.42
N ASN A 54 -1.31 5.70 6.84
CA ASN A 54 -2.59 6.20 6.35
C ASN A 54 -2.55 7.71 6.07
N ALA A 55 -3.46 8.18 5.22
CA ALA A 55 -3.66 9.59 4.93
C ALA A 55 -5.15 9.93 4.85
N ALA A 56 -5.50 11.14 5.28
CA ALA A 56 -6.85 11.71 5.17
C ALA A 56 -6.93 12.88 4.16
N SER A 57 -5.84 13.15 3.44
CA SER A 57 -5.77 14.18 2.40
C SER A 57 -4.68 13.84 1.39
N LYS A 58 -4.71 14.45 0.20
CA LYS A 58 -3.70 14.29 -0.86
C LYS A 58 -2.40 15.06 -0.59
N LYS A 59 -1.96 15.11 0.67
CA LYS A 59 -0.68 15.71 1.06
C LYS A 59 0.34 14.61 1.29
N GLU A 60 1.59 14.88 0.95
CA GLU A 60 2.68 13.98 1.27
C GLU A 60 2.70 13.68 2.77
N ARG A 61 2.92 12.42 3.13
CA ARG A 61 3.04 11.98 4.52
C ARG A 61 4.19 10.99 4.64
N LYS A 62 5.12 11.26 5.56
CA LYS A 62 6.22 10.36 5.89
C LYS A 62 6.07 9.82 7.31
N GLU A 63 6.28 8.52 7.47
CA GLU A 63 6.29 7.83 8.76
C GLU A 63 7.41 6.79 8.76
N GLY A 64 8.50 7.08 9.48
CA GLY A 64 9.70 6.25 9.45
C GLY A 64 10.28 6.11 8.04
N ARG A 65 10.30 4.88 7.54
CA ARG A 65 10.82 4.51 6.21
C ARG A 65 9.76 4.54 5.10
N PHE A 66 8.51 4.85 5.46
CA PHE A 66 7.38 4.85 4.54
C PHE A 66 6.98 6.28 4.19
N THR A 67 6.81 6.56 2.90
CA THR A 67 6.32 7.87 2.42
C THR A 67 5.14 7.66 1.48
N LEU A 68 4.05 8.38 1.72
CA LEU A 68 2.93 8.50 0.82
C LEU A 68 3.06 9.76 -0.02
N ASP A 69 3.05 9.60 -1.34
CA ASP A 69 2.91 10.69 -2.31
C ASP A 69 1.58 10.53 -3.09
N PHE A 70 0.98 11.64 -3.48
CA PHE A 70 -0.31 11.68 -4.16
C PHE A 70 -0.18 12.35 -5.52
N GLN A 71 -0.35 11.56 -6.58
CA GLN A 71 -0.28 12.02 -7.95
C GLN A 71 -1.63 11.77 -8.63
N ASN A 72 -2.43 12.83 -8.75
CA ASN A 72 -3.80 12.80 -9.25
C ASN A 72 -4.71 11.82 -8.49
N ASN A 73 -4.93 10.65 -9.08
CA ASN A 73 -5.75 9.56 -8.55
C ASN A 73 -4.90 8.33 -8.20
N ASN A 74 -3.60 8.53 -8.04
CA ASN A 74 -2.65 7.54 -7.55
C ASN A 74 -2.13 7.95 -6.18
N CYS A 75 -2.07 6.99 -5.27
CA CYS A 75 -1.27 7.08 -4.06
C CYS A 75 -0.05 6.19 -4.22
N LEU A 76 1.13 6.77 -4.09
CA LEU A 76 2.40 6.08 -4.17
C LEU A 76 2.89 5.82 -2.75
N LEU A 77 3.25 4.58 -2.46
CA LEU A 77 3.93 4.19 -1.22
C LEU A 77 5.40 3.96 -1.53
N HIS A 78 6.26 4.86 -1.08
CA HIS A 78 7.70 4.70 -1.12
C HIS A 78 8.18 4.00 0.15
N ILE A 79 9.01 2.98 -0.02
CA ILE A 79 9.63 2.23 1.08
C ILE A 79 11.15 2.39 0.95
N GLU A 80 11.76 3.03 1.95
CA GLU A 80 13.21 3.29 1.99
C GLU A 80 13.95 2.07 2.56
N SER A 81 14.98 1.63 1.83
CA SER A 81 15.88 0.52 2.21
C SER A 81 15.17 -0.75 2.73
N PRO A 82 14.20 -1.32 1.98
CA PRO A 82 13.48 -2.53 2.38
C PRO A 82 14.43 -3.70 2.62
N SER A 83 14.07 -4.53 3.60
CA SER A 83 14.79 -5.75 4.01
C SER A 83 14.06 -7.01 3.58
N ALA A 84 14.69 -8.18 3.75
CA ALA A 84 14.02 -9.47 3.52
C ALA A 84 12.70 -9.61 4.32
N SER A 85 12.62 -9.00 5.50
CA SER A 85 11.40 -9.01 6.34
C SER A 85 10.25 -8.21 5.73
N ASP A 86 10.52 -7.33 4.77
CA ASP A 86 9.52 -6.52 4.07
C ASP A 86 8.86 -7.25 2.90
N SER A 87 9.32 -8.45 2.54
CA SER A 87 8.66 -9.30 1.55
C SER A 87 7.27 -9.74 2.02
N ALA A 88 6.24 -9.19 1.39
CA ALA A 88 4.84 -9.43 1.72
C ALA A 88 3.93 -8.93 0.59
N LEU A 89 2.63 -9.22 0.70
CA LEU A 89 1.61 -8.57 -0.11
C LEU A 89 1.28 -7.20 0.49
N TYR A 90 1.27 -6.16 -0.34
CA TYR A 90 0.89 -4.82 0.10
C TYR A 90 -0.49 -4.46 -0.45
N LEU A 91 -1.38 -4.04 0.44
CA LEU A 91 -2.76 -3.71 0.11
C LEU A 91 -3.02 -2.23 0.38
N CYS A 92 -3.71 -1.57 -0.54
CA CYS A 92 -4.28 -0.25 -0.30
C CYS A 92 -5.80 -0.34 -0.17
N ALA A 93 -6.34 0.33 0.83
CA ALA A 93 -7.78 0.49 1.03
C ALA A 93 -8.13 1.98 0.99
N VAL A 94 -9.20 2.29 0.28
CA VAL A 94 -9.71 3.66 0.10
C VAL A 94 -11.14 3.71 0.61
N GLU A 95 -11.42 4.72 1.44
CA GLU A 95 -12.73 5.04 2.02
C GLU A 95 -13.29 6.32 1.41
#